data_AF-A0A7D9I038-F1
#
_entry.id   AF-A0A7D9I038-F1
#
_cell.length_a   1.000
_cell.length_b   1.000
_cell.length_c   1.000
_cell.angle_alpha   90.00
_cell.angle_beta   90.00
_cell.angle_gamma   90.00
#
_symmetry.space_group_name_H-M   'P 1'
#
loop_
_entity.id
_entity.type
_entity.pdbx_description
1 polymer ?
#
loop_
_entity_poly.entity_id
_entity_poly.type
_entity_poly.pdbx_seq_one_letter_code
_entity_poly.pdbx_strand_id
1 'polypeptide(L)'
;MYYAVRTQVTRRGKQTRVSAAELRSFEYSEWNIIAGSRRIRVVVVYRIPYSDIHPVSTTIFFDEFAKFLESAVLCTDQLLITGDFNIHVAVTDDDDAVKLQELLESTGLQQHVNVPTHIRGHTLDLIITRRSENMVTSPPRTDCIFSDHMPVHCNLLVNKPRLKKTHISCRKVKSINVDALCNDLSNLDPCKNMLSMELNDTLSSSLDRHAPVNHKTVVKRPTVHTKE
;
A
#
# COMPACT_ATOMS: atom_id res chain seq x y z
N MET A 1 4.21 22.07 -14.69
CA MET A 1 3.30 20.97 -15.06
C MET A 1 2.94 20.23 -13.78
N TYR A 2 1.68 20.21 -13.37
CA TYR A 2 1.27 19.49 -12.16
C TYR A 2 1.18 17.99 -12.49
N TYR A 3 2.25 17.24 -12.24
CA TYR A 3 2.17 15.78 -12.20
C TYR A 3 1.35 15.39 -10.96
N ALA A 4 0.04 15.35 -11.12
CA ALA A 4 -0.81 14.64 -10.19
C ALA A 4 -0.65 13.15 -10.50
N VAL A 5 0.38 12.50 -9.95
CA VAL A 5 0.30 11.06 -9.69
C VAL A 5 -0.82 10.91 -8.66
N ARG A 6 -2.06 10.89 -9.13
CA ARG A 6 -3.20 10.42 -8.36
C ARG A 6 -3.01 8.92 -8.29
N THR A 7 -2.13 8.48 -7.40
CA THR A 7 -2.26 7.16 -6.80
C THR A 7 -3.57 7.21 -6.04
N GLN A 8 -4.69 7.02 -6.74
CA GLN A 8 -5.93 6.61 -6.11
C GLN A 8 -5.69 5.18 -5.63
N VAL A 9 -4.87 5.07 -4.58
CA VAL A 9 -4.93 3.90 -3.73
C VAL A 9 -6.35 3.96 -3.18
N THR A 10 -7.21 3.07 -3.66
CA THR A 10 -8.57 2.87 -3.16
C THR A 10 -8.61 2.58 -1.65
N ARG A 11 -7.45 2.55 -0.98
CA ARG A 11 -7.24 2.47 0.46
C ARG A 11 -6.18 3.47 0.93
N ARG A 12 -6.42 4.12 2.08
CA ARG A 12 -5.41 4.89 2.82
C ARG A 12 -4.22 3.99 3.21
N GLY A 13 -3.17 3.98 2.40
CA GLY A 13 -1.83 3.52 2.80
C GLY A 13 -1.07 4.65 3.50
N LYS A 14 -0.13 4.31 4.40
CA LYS A 14 0.79 5.33 4.93
C LYS A 14 1.84 5.60 3.85
N GLN A 15 1.95 6.84 3.41
CA GLN A 15 2.98 7.30 2.49
C GLN A 15 4.04 8.12 3.24
N THR A 16 5.30 7.98 2.86
CA THR A 16 6.42 8.75 3.44
C THR A 16 7.41 9.04 2.33
N ARG A 17 7.76 10.32 2.13
CA ARG A 17 8.80 10.73 1.18
C ARG A 17 10.15 10.29 1.73
N VAL A 18 10.95 9.63 0.90
CA VAL A 18 12.29 9.13 1.26
C VAL A 18 13.34 10.14 0.83
N SER A 19 13.34 10.47 -0.46
CA SER A 19 14.29 11.38 -1.09
C SER A 19 13.64 12.06 -2.30
N ALA A 20 14.23 13.15 -2.75
CA ALA A 20 13.95 13.77 -4.04
C ALA A 20 15.19 14.55 -4.44
N ALA A 21 15.54 14.51 -5.73
CA ALA A 21 16.67 15.26 -6.25
C ALA A 21 16.47 15.60 -7.73
N GLU A 22 17.12 16.66 -8.15
CA GLU A 22 17.24 17.08 -9.55
C GLU A 22 18.66 16.72 -10.00
N LEU A 23 18.76 15.70 -10.87
CA LEU A 23 20.02 15.37 -11.53
C LEU A 23 20.11 16.18 -12.82
N ARG A 24 21.25 16.05 -13.52
CA ARG A 24 21.46 16.82 -14.74
C ARG A 24 20.49 16.39 -15.83
N SER A 25 20.20 15.10 -15.95
CA SER A 25 19.35 14.56 -17.03
C SER A 25 17.89 14.29 -16.64
N PHE A 26 17.61 14.05 -15.35
CA PHE A 26 16.25 13.79 -14.87
C PHE A 26 16.06 14.22 -13.41
N GLU A 27 14.81 14.49 -13.07
CA GLU A 27 14.38 14.71 -11.70
C GLU A 27 13.70 13.45 -11.17
N TYR A 28 13.80 13.20 -9.87
CA TYR A 28 13.06 12.10 -9.27
C TYR A 28 12.58 12.40 -7.85
N SER A 29 11.52 11.69 -7.45
CA SER A 29 11.07 11.63 -6.07
C SER A 29 10.76 10.20 -5.64
N GLU A 30 11.21 9.84 -4.45
CA GLU A 30 11.03 8.51 -3.88
C GLU A 30 10.08 8.52 -2.70
N TRP A 31 9.24 7.50 -2.66
CA TRP A 31 8.16 7.35 -1.70
C TRP A 31 8.06 5.91 -1.23
N ASN A 32 7.91 5.73 0.07
CA ASN A 32 7.54 4.45 0.64
C ASN A 32 6.04 4.44 0.95
N ILE A 33 5.33 3.50 0.34
CA ILE A 33 3.91 3.25 0.55
C ILE A 33 3.74 1.94 1.29
N ILE A 34 3.15 2.00 2.48
CA ILE A 34 2.76 0.82 3.25
C ILE A 34 1.29 0.55 2.98
N ALA A 35 1.03 -0.52 2.24
CA ALA A 35 -0.31 -0.96 1.88
C ALA A 35 -0.53 -2.38 2.41
N GLY A 36 -1.16 -2.47 3.59
CA GLY A 36 -1.37 -3.74 4.26
C GLY A 36 -0.08 -4.37 4.79
N SER A 37 0.27 -5.57 4.32
CA SER A 37 1.54 -6.23 4.66
C SER A 37 2.64 -5.96 3.64
N ARG A 38 2.34 -5.25 2.55
CA ARG A 38 3.31 -4.93 1.50
C ARG A 38 3.88 -3.53 1.71
N ARG A 39 5.17 -3.41 1.46
CA ARG A 39 5.89 -2.14 1.32
C ARG A 39 6.22 -1.98 -0.15
N ILE A 40 5.87 -0.82 -0.70
CA ILE A 40 6.10 -0.48 -2.09
C ILE A 40 6.95 0.78 -2.09
N ARG A 41 8.15 0.70 -2.66
CA ARG A 41 8.97 1.84 -3.01
C ARG A 41 8.52 2.35 -4.37
N VAL A 42 7.96 3.56 -4.39
CA VAL A 42 7.56 4.26 -5.60
C VAL A 42 8.62 5.30 -5.93
N VAL A 43 9.16 5.22 -7.14
CA VAL A 43 10.05 6.23 -7.71
C VAL A 43 9.29 6.92 -8.83
N VAL A 44 9.12 8.22 -8.73
CA VAL A 44 8.55 9.06 -9.80
C VAL A 44 9.71 9.76 -10.50
N VAL A 45 9.84 9.57 -11.80
CA VAL A 45 10.91 10.12 -12.65
C VAL A 45 10.33 11.13 -13.64
N TYR A 46 11.04 12.22 -13.86
CA TYR A 46 10.79 13.13 -14.97
C TYR A 46 12.09 13.38 -15.73
N ARG A 47 12.20 12.87 -16.96
CA ARG A 47 13.34 13.14 -17.83
C ARG A 47 13.07 14.41 -18.63
N ILE A 48 14.00 15.36 -18.51
CA ILE A 48 13.94 16.62 -19.25
C ILE A 48 14.42 16.34 -20.68
N PRO A 49 13.63 16.67 -21.72
CA PRO A 49 14.06 16.50 -23.11
C PRO A 49 15.16 17.50 -23.47
N TYR A 50 16.00 17.13 -24.42
CA TYR A 50 17.05 18.01 -24.94
C TYR A 50 16.45 19.32 -25.47
N SER A 51 17.07 20.45 -25.11
CA SER A 51 16.76 21.76 -25.66
C SER A 51 17.99 22.68 -25.59
N ASP A 52 17.95 23.83 -26.27
CA ASP A 52 19.04 24.80 -26.22
C ASP A 52 19.33 25.31 -24.80
N ILE A 53 18.31 25.32 -23.94
CA ILE A 53 18.42 25.71 -22.52
C ILE A 53 18.80 24.53 -21.61
N HIS A 54 18.64 23.29 -22.08
CA HIS A 54 19.00 22.06 -21.37
C HIS A 54 19.70 21.09 -22.36
N PRO A 55 20.98 21.33 -22.66
CA PRO A 55 21.71 20.59 -23.69
C PRO A 55 22.25 19.27 -23.13
N VAL A 56 21.39 18.44 -22.56
CA VAL A 56 21.75 17.12 -22.00
C VAL A 56 21.25 16.03 -22.94
N SER A 57 22.19 15.19 -23.40
CA SER A 57 21.88 14.11 -24.33
C SER A 57 21.18 12.94 -23.64
N THR A 58 20.47 12.11 -24.43
CA THR A 58 19.90 10.85 -23.91
C THR A 58 20.97 9.91 -23.38
N THR A 59 22.19 9.93 -23.91
CA THR A 59 23.31 9.11 -23.39
C THR A 59 23.61 9.43 -21.93
N ILE A 60 23.67 10.73 -21.55
CA ILE A 60 23.89 11.13 -20.15
C ILE A 60 22.74 10.63 -19.27
N PHE A 61 21.51 10.68 -19.79
CA PHE A 61 20.37 10.10 -19.10
C PHE A 61 20.55 8.60 -18.83
N PHE A 62 20.92 7.81 -19.83
CA PHE A 62 21.11 6.37 -19.63
C PHE A 62 22.23 6.07 -18.62
N ASP A 63 23.33 6.83 -18.64
CA ASP A 63 24.41 6.68 -17.67
C ASP A 63 23.98 6.99 -16.23
N GLU A 64 23.26 8.10 -16.03
CA GLU A 64 22.75 8.49 -14.71
C GLU A 64 21.64 7.54 -14.24
N PHE A 65 20.74 7.14 -15.14
CA PHE A 65 19.63 6.26 -14.83
C PHE A 65 20.10 4.84 -14.53
N ALA A 66 21.09 4.30 -15.26
CA ALA A 66 21.68 2.99 -14.96
C ALA A 66 22.27 2.94 -13.54
N LYS A 67 23.07 3.96 -13.16
CA LYS A 67 23.62 4.09 -11.80
C LYS A 67 22.52 4.21 -10.74
N PHE A 68 21.46 4.95 -11.05
CA PHE A 68 20.30 5.03 -10.17
C PHE A 68 19.65 3.65 -9.98
N LEU A 69 19.45 2.91 -11.07
CA LEU A 69 18.84 1.58 -11.05
C LEU A 69 19.65 0.57 -10.24
N GLU A 70 20.99 0.60 -10.29
CA GLU A 70 21.85 -0.27 -9.47
C GLU A 70 21.47 -0.20 -7.98
N SER A 71 21.21 1.01 -7.47
CA SER A 71 20.75 1.18 -6.08
C SER A 71 19.26 0.86 -5.89
N ALA A 72 18.45 1.10 -6.93
CA ALA A 72 17.01 0.94 -6.85
C ALA A 72 16.61 -0.54 -6.71
N VAL A 73 17.24 -1.41 -7.49
CA VAL A 73 16.88 -2.83 -7.60
C VAL A 73 17.32 -3.67 -6.40
N LEU A 74 18.29 -3.20 -5.61
CA LEU A 74 18.82 -3.92 -4.43
C LEU A 74 17.87 -3.89 -3.21
N CYS A 75 16.85 -3.04 -3.23
CA CYS A 75 15.89 -2.94 -2.13
C CYS A 75 14.94 -4.15 -2.11
N THR A 76 14.61 -4.70 -0.93
CA THR A 76 13.68 -5.83 -0.81
C THR A 76 12.20 -5.45 -0.88
N ASP A 77 11.87 -4.17 -0.69
CA ASP A 77 10.51 -3.64 -0.84
C ASP A 77 10.12 -3.61 -2.32
N GLN A 78 8.85 -3.88 -2.63
CA GLN A 78 8.36 -3.94 -4.01
C GLN A 78 8.66 -2.65 -4.77
N LEU A 79 9.16 -2.75 -6.01
CA LEU A 79 9.65 -1.58 -6.74
C LEU A 79 8.67 -1.19 -7.85
N LEU A 80 8.20 0.05 -7.78
CA LEU A 80 7.42 0.70 -8.83
C LEU A 80 8.13 1.98 -9.26
N ILE A 81 8.63 2.00 -10.49
CA ILE A 81 9.15 3.21 -11.14
C ILE A 81 8.09 3.70 -12.11
N THR A 82 7.81 5.00 -12.11
CA THR A 82 6.80 5.60 -12.99
C THR A 82 7.15 7.05 -13.32
N GLY A 83 6.49 7.62 -14.31
CA GLY A 83 6.62 9.02 -14.67
C GLY A 83 6.89 9.19 -16.15
N ASP A 84 7.28 10.41 -16.54
CA ASP A 84 7.44 10.82 -17.92
C ASP A 84 8.92 10.76 -18.32
N PHE A 85 9.21 9.85 -19.23
CA PHE A 85 10.57 9.60 -19.71
C PHE A 85 10.89 10.40 -20.97
N ASN A 86 9.91 11.02 -21.64
CA ASN A 86 10.15 11.69 -22.93
C ASN A 86 10.97 10.82 -23.92
N ILE A 87 10.71 9.51 -23.93
CA ILE A 87 11.30 8.52 -24.86
C ILE A 87 10.14 7.80 -25.54
N HIS A 88 10.19 7.69 -26.87
CA HIS A 88 9.10 7.15 -27.67
C HIS A 88 9.11 5.60 -27.70
N VAL A 89 8.75 4.97 -26.58
CA VAL A 89 8.89 3.50 -26.40
C VAL A 89 8.01 2.64 -27.32
N ALA A 90 7.00 3.23 -27.98
CA ALA A 90 6.11 2.52 -28.89
C ALA A 90 6.63 2.48 -30.35
N VAL A 91 7.78 3.10 -30.63
CA VAL A 91 8.38 3.17 -31.96
C VAL A 91 9.45 2.08 -32.07
N THR A 92 9.26 1.10 -32.96
CA THR A 92 10.11 -0.10 -33.06
C THR A 92 11.53 0.17 -33.55
N ASP A 93 11.76 1.30 -34.21
CA ASP A 93 13.06 1.69 -34.78
C ASP A 93 13.69 2.88 -34.05
N ASP A 94 13.24 3.18 -32.83
CA ASP A 94 13.82 4.22 -31.99
C ASP A 94 14.97 3.64 -31.14
N ASP A 95 16.20 4.08 -31.42
CA ASP A 95 17.41 3.64 -30.72
C ASP A 95 17.34 3.85 -29.21
N ASP A 96 16.70 4.94 -28.75
CA ASP A 96 16.57 5.24 -27.33
C ASP A 96 15.51 4.32 -26.68
N ALA A 97 14.46 3.95 -27.40
CA ALA A 97 13.50 2.94 -26.94
C ALA A 97 14.16 1.56 -26.76
N VAL A 98 14.98 1.13 -27.72
CA VAL A 98 15.73 -0.14 -27.66
C VAL A 98 16.71 -0.13 -26.49
N LYS A 99 17.52 0.92 -26.34
CA LYS A 99 18.46 1.06 -25.21
C LYS A 99 17.76 1.05 -23.86
N LEU A 100 16.61 1.72 -23.75
CA LEU A 100 15.82 1.71 -22.52
C LEU A 100 15.33 0.28 -22.22
N GLN A 101 14.81 -0.43 -23.22
CA GLN A 101 14.36 -1.80 -23.04
C GLN A 101 15.51 -2.72 -22.57
N GLU A 102 16.67 -2.66 -23.22
CA GLU A 102 17.85 -3.45 -22.84
C GLU A 102 18.33 -3.13 -21.41
N LEU A 103 18.34 -1.85 -21.03
CA LEU A 103 18.68 -1.43 -19.67
C LEU A 103 17.69 -1.97 -18.63
N LEU A 104 16.39 -1.91 -18.93
CA LEU A 104 15.36 -2.48 -18.04
C LEU A 104 15.51 -4.00 -17.95
N GLU A 105 15.70 -4.69 -19.05
CA GLU A 105 15.86 -6.15 -19.07
C GLU A 105 17.11 -6.61 -18.32
N SER A 106 18.25 -5.95 -18.53
CA SER A 106 19.51 -6.27 -17.84
C SER A 106 19.45 -6.03 -16.33
N THR A 107 18.59 -5.11 -15.87
CA THR A 107 18.34 -4.84 -14.44
C THR A 107 17.17 -5.64 -13.86
N GLY A 108 16.58 -6.57 -14.63
CA GLY A 108 15.46 -7.41 -14.18
C GLY A 108 14.13 -6.66 -14.04
N LEU A 109 14.00 -5.51 -14.70
CA LEU A 109 12.82 -4.68 -14.77
C LEU A 109 12.01 -4.97 -16.04
N GLN A 110 10.75 -4.57 -16.03
CA GLN A 110 9.86 -4.62 -17.20
C GLN A 110 8.94 -3.39 -17.21
N GLN A 111 8.73 -2.83 -18.39
CA GLN A 111 7.79 -1.75 -18.64
C GLN A 111 6.41 -2.36 -19.00
N HIS A 112 5.32 -1.72 -18.56
CA HIS A 112 3.95 -2.25 -18.71
C HIS A 112 3.03 -1.45 -19.64
N VAL A 113 3.35 -0.20 -19.98
CA VAL A 113 2.43 0.69 -20.71
C VAL A 113 2.58 0.48 -22.22
N ASN A 114 1.52 0.02 -22.86
CA ASN A 114 1.47 -0.27 -24.30
C ASN A 114 0.37 0.54 -25.03
N VAL A 115 -0.11 1.61 -24.40
CA VAL A 115 -1.14 2.49 -24.93
C VAL A 115 -0.61 3.93 -25.01
N PRO A 116 -1.07 4.74 -25.97
CA PRO A 116 -0.68 6.15 -26.04
C PRO A 116 -0.98 6.90 -24.75
N THR A 117 0.00 7.68 -24.28
CA THR A 117 -0.08 8.53 -23.09
C THR A 117 -0.05 10.02 -23.43
N HIS A 118 0.16 10.37 -24.70
CA HIS A 118 0.18 11.73 -25.19
C HIS A 118 -0.79 11.90 -26.36
N ILE A 119 -1.40 13.09 -26.52
CA ILE A 119 -2.40 13.39 -27.56
C ILE A 119 -1.90 13.17 -29.00
N ARG A 120 -0.58 13.16 -29.20
CA ARG A 120 0.07 12.86 -30.49
C ARG A 120 0.23 11.36 -30.76
N GLY A 121 -0.30 10.50 -29.91
CA GLY A 121 -0.23 9.05 -30.09
C GLY A 121 1.04 8.39 -29.53
N HIS A 122 1.91 9.14 -28.85
CA HIS A 122 3.13 8.61 -28.27
C HIS A 122 2.90 8.00 -26.89
N THR A 123 3.76 7.04 -26.53
CA THR A 123 3.86 6.48 -25.17
C THR A 123 5.12 7.05 -24.55
N LEU A 124 4.97 8.00 -23.62
CA LEU A 124 6.07 8.69 -22.94
C LEU A 124 6.06 8.43 -21.42
N ASP A 125 4.87 8.22 -20.87
CA ASP A 125 4.63 7.95 -19.47
C ASP A 125 4.70 6.44 -19.19
N LEU A 126 5.61 6.02 -18.32
CA LEU A 126 5.93 4.62 -18.12
C LEU A 126 5.50 4.13 -16.73
N ILE A 127 5.25 2.83 -16.66
CA ILE A 127 5.07 2.06 -15.43
C ILE A 127 6.03 0.89 -15.53
N ILE A 128 6.97 0.83 -14.61
CA ILE A 128 8.09 -0.12 -14.62
C ILE A 128 8.11 -0.83 -13.26
N THR A 129 8.19 -2.16 -13.28
CA THR A 129 8.32 -2.97 -12.06
C THR A 129 9.41 -4.03 -12.23
N ARG A 130 9.84 -4.65 -11.13
CA ARG A 130 10.65 -5.87 -11.23
C ARG A 130 9.85 -7.00 -11.86
N ARG A 131 10.48 -7.74 -12.79
CA ARG A 131 9.88 -8.88 -13.49
C ARG A 131 9.57 -10.05 -12.54
N SER A 132 10.37 -10.21 -11.49
CA SER A 132 10.13 -11.20 -10.43
C SER A 132 8.90 -10.88 -9.55
N GLU A 133 8.37 -9.66 -9.62
CA GLU A 133 7.26 -9.21 -8.81
C GLU A 133 5.96 -9.19 -9.63
N ASN A 134 5.01 -10.04 -9.27
CA ASN A 134 3.66 -9.98 -9.84
C ASN A 134 2.86 -8.84 -9.19
N MET A 135 3.25 -7.60 -9.49
CA MET A 135 2.66 -6.38 -8.94
C MET A 135 1.47 -5.89 -9.75
N VAL A 136 1.57 -5.85 -11.08
CA VAL A 136 0.54 -5.25 -11.94
C VAL A 136 -0.51 -6.33 -12.28
N THR A 137 -1.77 -6.14 -11.88
CA THR A 137 -2.82 -7.16 -12.06
C THR A 137 -3.59 -7.05 -13.38
N SER A 138 -3.45 -5.93 -14.07
CA SER A 138 -4.09 -5.66 -15.35
C SER A 138 -3.23 -4.69 -16.17
N PRO A 139 -3.24 -4.78 -17.50
CA PRO A 139 -2.54 -3.81 -18.35
C PRO A 139 -2.89 -2.36 -17.96
N PRO A 140 -1.91 -1.44 -17.91
CA PRO A 140 -2.17 -0.03 -17.74
C PRO A 140 -3.12 0.50 -18.81
N ARG A 141 -3.93 1.47 -18.42
CA ARG A 141 -4.93 2.11 -19.29
C ARG A 141 -4.85 3.62 -19.15
N THR A 142 -5.11 4.33 -20.23
CA THR A 142 -5.23 5.78 -20.21
C THR A 142 -6.69 6.21 -20.12
N ASP A 143 -6.92 7.37 -19.54
CA ASP A 143 -8.26 7.97 -19.36
C ASP A 143 -8.30 9.38 -19.97
N CYS A 144 -9.38 10.11 -19.73
CA CYS A 144 -9.71 11.41 -20.32
C CYS A 144 -8.53 12.39 -20.44
N ILE A 145 -8.56 13.16 -21.52
CA ILE A 145 -7.58 14.17 -21.91
C ILE A 145 -7.88 15.45 -21.13
N PHE A 146 -7.16 15.68 -20.03
CA PHE A 146 -7.17 16.97 -19.30
C PHE A 146 -6.00 17.88 -19.70
N SER A 147 -4.96 17.33 -20.33
CA SER A 147 -3.86 18.05 -20.98
C SER A 147 -3.40 17.27 -22.22
N ASP A 148 -2.31 17.71 -22.84
CA ASP A 148 -1.55 16.94 -23.82
C ASP A 148 -1.07 15.55 -23.36
N HIS A 149 -0.92 15.33 -22.05
CA HIS A 149 -0.71 14.03 -21.42
C HIS A 149 -2.02 13.43 -20.87
N MET A 150 -2.15 12.12 -21.03
CA MET A 150 -3.26 11.31 -20.52
C MET A 150 -2.81 10.58 -19.24
N PRO A 151 -3.59 10.63 -18.14
CA PRO A 151 -3.27 9.89 -16.93
C PRO A 151 -3.16 8.38 -17.20
N VAL A 152 -2.08 7.75 -16.72
CA VAL A 152 -1.90 6.30 -16.81
C VAL A 152 -2.38 5.63 -15.52
N HIS A 153 -3.36 4.75 -15.64
CA HIS A 153 -3.92 4.00 -14.52
C HIS A 153 -3.42 2.56 -14.52
N CYS A 154 -2.87 2.09 -13.39
CA CYS A 154 -2.55 0.68 -13.17
C CYS A 154 -3.21 0.15 -11.89
N ASN A 155 -3.48 -1.15 -11.88
CA ASN A 155 -3.95 -1.85 -10.69
C ASN A 155 -2.79 -2.64 -10.08
N LEU A 156 -2.52 -2.40 -8.80
CA LEU A 156 -1.47 -3.08 -8.07
C LEU A 156 -2.05 -4.18 -7.17
N LEU A 157 -1.44 -5.36 -7.20
CA LEU A 157 -1.75 -6.46 -6.31
C LEU A 157 -1.27 -6.08 -4.91
N VAL A 158 -2.20 -5.79 -4.02
CA VAL A 158 -1.90 -5.56 -2.61
C VAL A 158 -2.67 -6.58 -1.77
N ASN A 159 -1.94 -7.51 -1.15
CA ASN A 159 -2.55 -8.48 -0.25
C ASN A 159 -3.19 -7.75 0.93
N LYS A 160 -4.51 -7.90 1.08
CA LYS A 160 -5.23 -7.39 2.26
C LYS A 160 -4.68 -8.10 3.49
N PRO A 161 -4.22 -7.38 4.54
CA PRO A 161 -3.93 -8.02 5.81
C PRO A 161 -5.21 -8.71 6.27
N ARG A 162 -5.10 -9.99 6.61
CA ARG A 162 -6.20 -10.68 7.28
C ARG A 162 -6.49 -9.90 8.55
N LEU A 163 -7.73 -9.45 8.74
CA LEU A 163 -8.11 -8.81 9.99
C LEU A 163 -7.85 -9.82 11.11
N LYS A 164 -7.10 -9.42 12.13
CA LYS A 164 -6.82 -10.29 13.27
C LYS A 164 -8.15 -10.62 13.94
N LYS A 165 -8.56 -11.88 13.84
CA LYS A 165 -9.67 -12.45 14.60
C LYS A 165 -9.13 -12.76 15.99
N THR A 166 -9.77 -12.23 17.02
CA THR A 166 -9.45 -12.55 18.41
C THR A 166 -10.64 -13.29 19.00
N HIS A 167 -10.37 -14.39 19.69
CA HIS A 167 -11.36 -15.04 20.53
C HIS A 167 -11.44 -14.26 21.84
N ILE A 168 -12.64 -13.83 22.19
CA ILE A 168 -12.90 -13.18 23.48
C ILE A 168 -13.93 -14.00 24.26
N SER A 169 -13.75 -14.04 25.56
CA SER A 169 -14.75 -14.49 26.52
C SER A 169 -15.60 -13.28 26.94
N CYS A 170 -16.93 -13.42 26.88
CA CYS A 170 -17.85 -12.37 27.30
C CYS A 170 -19.06 -12.96 28.03
N ARG A 171 -19.64 -12.19 28.94
CA ARG A 171 -20.88 -12.53 29.64
C ARG A 171 -21.96 -11.53 29.26
N LYS A 172 -23.20 -11.97 29.11
CA LYS A 172 -24.34 -11.06 28.89
C LYS A 172 -24.86 -10.53 30.23
N VAL A 173 -24.02 -9.80 30.96
CA VAL A 173 -24.36 -9.31 32.32
C VAL A 173 -25.60 -8.40 32.30
N LYS A 174 -25.80 -7.65 31.21
CA LYS A 174 -26.99 -6.80 31.01
C LYS A 174 -28.31 -7.55 30.81
N SER A 175 -28.26 -8.86 30.55
CA SER A 175 -29.47 -9.70 30.43
C SER A 175 -29.67 -10.60 31.63
N ILE A 176 -28.98 -10.36 32.74
CA ILE A 176 -29.22 -11.08 34.00
C ILE A 176 -30.62 -10.71 34.50
N ASN A 177 -31.38 -11.74 34.86
CA ASN A 177 -32.58 -11.54 35.66
C ASN A 177 -32.17 -11.23 37.10
N VAL A 178 -32.33 -9.97 37.51
CA VAL A 178 -31.87 -9.48 38.82
C VAL A 178 -32.63 -10.17 39.96
N ASP A 179 -33.94 -10.38 39.82
CA ASP A 179 -34.76 -11.01 40.86
C ASP A 179 -34.33 -12.46 41.11
N ALA A 180 -34.07 -13.22 40.04
CA ALA A 180 -33.57 -14.59 40.14
C ALA A 180 -32.17 -14.66 40.78
N LEU A 181 -31.30 -13.71 40.44
CA LEU A 181 -29.97 -13.62 41.06
C LEU A 181 -30.06 -13.26 42.55
N CYS A 182 -30.89 -12.30 42.92
CA CYS A 182 -31.11 -11.93 44.32
C CYS A 182 -31.63 -13.11 45.14
N ASN A 183 -32.61 -13.86 44.64
CA ASN A 183 -33.12 -15.04 45.32
C ASN A 183 -32.04 -16.12 45.51
N ASP A 184 -31.19 -16.35 44.51
CA ASP A 184 -30.07 -17.29 44.62
C ASP A 184 -29.02 -16.84 45.65
N LEU A 185 -28.76 -15.53 45.75
CA LEU A 185 -27.81 -14.96 46.70
C LEU A 185 -28.37 -14.86 48.13
N SER A 186 -29.68 -14.69 48.30
CA SER A 186 -30.34 -14.67 49.62
C SER A 186 -30.22 -16.00 50.37
N ASN A 187 -29.99 -17.10 49.66
CA ASN A 187 -29.72 -18.41 50.24
C ASN A 187 -28.27 -18.60 50.68
N LEU A 188 -27.38 -17.64 50.39
CA LEU A 188 -26.00 -17.65 50.85
C LEU A 188 -25.96 -17.04 52.25
N ASP A 189 -25.59 -17.84 53.24
CA ASP A 189 -25.39 -17.39 54.61
C ASP A 189 -24.06 -16.61 54.71
N PRO A 190 -24.08 -15.27 54.88
CA PRO A 190 -22.86 -14.45 54.94
C PRO A 190 -22.05 -14.68 56.22
N CYS A 191 -22.64 -15.36 57.22
CA CYS A 191 -22.06 -15.56 58.55
C CYS A 191 -21.33 -16.89 58.73
N LYS A 192 -21.25 -17.75 57.70
CA LYS A 192 -20.24 -18.81 57.70
C LYS A 192 -18.87 -18.15 57.67
N ASN A 193 -17.93 -18.61 58.50
CA ASN A 193 -16.50 -18.29 58.46
C ASN A 193 -15.87 -18.83 57.15
N MET A 194 -16.39 -18.39 56.02
CA MET A 194 -16.06 -18.88 54.70
C MET A 194 -14.77 -18.20 54.29
N LEU A 195 -13.77 -18.99 53.91
CA LEU A 195 -12.50 -18.45 53.46
C LEU A 195 -12.75 -17.59 52.20
N SER A 196 -11.92 -16.56 51.98
CA SER A 196 -12.10 -15.64 50.85
C SER A 196 -12.16 -16.33 49.48
N MET A 197 -11.50 -17.48 49.35
CA MET A 197 -11.54 -18.33 48.15
C MET A 197 -12.92 -18.99 47.95
N GLU A 198 -13.52 -19.57 49.00
CA GLU A 198 -14.81 -20.26 48.93
C GLU A 198 -15.96 -19.28 48.58
N LEU A 199 -15.88 -18.04 49.07
CA LEU A 199 -16.80 -16.97 48.69
C LEU A 199 -16.67 -16.62 47.21
N ASN A 200 -15.45 -16.48 46.72
CA ASN A 200 -15.18 -16.12 45.34
C ASN A 200 -15.64 -17.22 44.36
N ASP A 201 -15.48 -18.50 44.74
CA ASP A 201 -15.96 -19.65 43.96
C ASP A 201 -17.49 -19.70 43.92
N THR A 202 -18.14 -19.47 45.06
CA THR A 202 -19.60 -19.46 45.17
C THR A 202 -20.21 -18.34 44.33
N LEU A 203 -19.68 -17.12 44.43
CA LEU A 203 -20.13 -15.98 43.63
C LEU A 203 -19.85 -16.19 42.13
N SER A 204 -18.70 -16.77 41.78
CA SER A 204 -18.37 -17.09 40.39
C SER A 204 -19.33 -18.12 39.80
N SER A 205 -19.66 -19.17 40.55
CA SER A 205 -20.61 -20.21 40.12
C SER A 205 -22.04 -19.68 39.94
N SER A 206 -22.46 -18.76 40.83
CA SER A 206 -23.75 -18.06 40.71
C SER A 206 -23.76 -17.19 39.45
N LEU A 207 -22.69 -16.43 39.22
CA LEU A 207 -22.55 -15.60 38.02
C LEU A 207 -22.50 -16.44 36.73
N ASP A 208 -21.89 -17.63 36.75
CA ASP A 208 -21.90 -18.58 35.63
C ASP A 208 -23.30 -19.11 35.30
N ARG A 209 -24.14 -19.31 36.32
CA ARG A 209 -25.52 -19.78 36.15
C ARG A 209 -26.39 -18.73 35.47
N HIS A 210 -26.27 -17.48 35.90
CA HIS A 210 -27.12 -16.37 35.43
C HIS A 210 -26.57 -15.66 34.18
N ALA A 211 -25.25 -15.69 33.97
CA ALA A 211 -24.59 -15.11 32.82
C ALA A 211 -23.38 -15.94 32.40
N PRO A 212 -23.59 -17.12 31.79
CA PRO A 212 -22.51 -18.02 31.41
C PRO A 212 -21.52 -17.36 30.46
N VAL A 213 -20.25 -17.77 30.58
CA VAL A 213 -19.19 -17.31 29.67
C VAL A 213 -19.48 -17.80 28.26
N ASN A 214 -19.61 -16.84 27.34
CA ASN A 214 -19.79 -17.09 25.92
C ASN A 214 -18.50 -16.70 25.18
N HIS A 215 -18.08 -17.57 24.27
CA HIS A 215 -16.94 -17.31 23.40
C HIS A 215 -17.42 -16.68 22.10
N LYS A 216 -16.83 -15.55 21.72
CA LYS A 216 -17.12 -14.90 20.45
C LYS A 216 -15.83 -14.62 19.69
N THR A 217 -15.84 -14.91 18.40
CA THR A 217 -14.81 -14.44 17.49
C THR A 217 -15.12 -13.01 17.10
N VAL A 218 -14.29 -12.08 17.55
CA VAL A 218 -14.43 -10.66 17.20
C VAL A 218 -13.30 -10.27 16.27
N VAL A 219 -13.65 -9.48 15.26
CA VAL A 219 -12.70 -8.92 14.31
C VAL A 219 -12.15 -7.62 14.91
N LYS A 220 -10.88 -7.60 15.28
CA LYS A 220 -10.23 -6.38 15.80
C LYS A 220 -10.06 -5.39 14.64
N ARG A 221 -10.88 -4.34 14.60
CA ARG A 221 -10.74 -3.24 13.65
C ARG A 221 -9.78 -2.20 14.25
N PRO A 222 -8.85 -1.62 13.48
CA PRO A 222 -8.07 -0.49 13.95
C PRO A 222 -9.01 0.67 14.29
N THR A 223 -8.95 1.17 15.51
CA THR A 223 -9.69 2.37 15.92
C THR A 223 -9.07 3.56 15.22
N VAL A 224 -9.85 4.27 14.40
CA VAL A 224 -9.41 5.55 13.84
C VAL A 224 -9.54 6.56 14.96
N HIS A 225 -8.42 6.93 15.58
CA HIS A 225 -8.40 8.14 16.41
C HIS A 225 -8.48 9.34 15.48
N THR A 226 -9.69 9.88 15.31
CA THR A 226 -9.87 11.28 14.94
C THR A 226 -9.25 12.11 16.05
N LYS A 227 -8.11 12.74 15.76
CA LYS A 227 -7.65 13.86 16.58
C LYS A 227 -8.58 15.02 16.26
N GLU A 228 -9.24 15.53 17.30
CA GLU A 228 -9.83 16.87 17.32
C GLU A 228 -8.73 17.93 17.16
#